data_AF-C6XEM7-F1
#
_entry.id   AF-C6XEM7-F1
#
_cell.length_a   1.000
_cell.length_b   1.000
_cell.length_c   1.000
_cell.angle_alpha   90.00
_cell.angle_beta   90.00
_cell.angle_gamma   90.00
#
_symmetry.space_group_name_H-M   'P 1'
#
loop_
_entity.id
_entity.type
_entity.pdbx_description
1 polymer ?
#
loop_
_entity_poly.entity_id
_entity_poly.type
_entity_poly.pdbx_seq_one_letter_code
_entity_poly.pdbx_strand_id
1 'polypeptide(L)'
;MRRSDIEHLLRAAGDVLNETAFIVVGSQSILGKYPDAPAELLQSAEADLIAKNKPEQNHKLEVLGELSPFHDMYGYFADPVDRNTAILPKGWEGRLVNLKTPATNGVTGLCLDPHDLFVSKMAAGRDKDLIYCRVMIEHNLVGKERVLALAATLKNTPDDPERNKRILMRIERMYEGVDVANTIHVDIEKGYYTGKVISVSDTVVQQEAGRGKMIFHEAARLDIMPIRGRSYDIKYREGSAKVEQKVLAKDKKLEL
;
A
#
# COMPACT_ATOMS: atom_id res chain seq x y z
N MET A 1 -1.01 -7.99 5.65
CA MET A 1 -2.45 -7.88 5.95
C MET A 1 -3.20 -7.42 4.70
N ARG A 2 -4.31 -8.07 4.34
CA ARG A 2 -5.21 -7.72 3.23
C ARG A 2 -6.42 -6.93 3.75
N ARG A 3 -7.27 -6.45 2.82
CA ARG A 3 -8.52 -5.74 3.16
C ARG A 3 -9.45 -6.55 4.08
N SER A 4 -9.64 -7.83 3.80
CA SER A 4 -10.45 -8.73 4.64
C SER A 4 -9.95 -8.82 6.08
N ASP A 5 -8.64 -8.78 6.26
CA ASP A 5 -7.98 -8.98 7.53
C ASP A 5 -8.18 -7.76 8.43
N ILE A 6 -8.02 -6.54 7.90
CA ILE A 6 -8.28 -5.31 8.67
C ILE A 6 -9.77 -5.16 9.01
N GLU A 7 -10.67 -5.58 8.12
CA GLU A 7 -12.11 -5.57 8.40
C GLU A 7 -12.47 -6.51 9.55
N HIS A 8 -11.87 -7.71 9.57
CA HIS A 8 -12.01 -8.64 10.67
C HIS A 8 -11.43 -8.08 11.97
N LEU A 9 -10.21 -7.53 11.91
CA LEU A 9 -9.54 -6.98 13.08
C LEU A 9 -10.32 -5.81 13.70
N LEU A 10 -10.92 -4.94 12.89
CA LEU A 10 -11.76 -3.84 13.36
C LEU A 10 -13.02 -4.35 14.07
N ARG A 11 -13.67 -5.39 13.54
CA ARG A 11 -14.83 -6.01 14.20
C ARG A 11 -14.42 -6.61 15.55
N ALA A 12 -13.32 -7.36 15.60
CA ALA A 12 -12.81 -7.93 16.83
C ALA A 12 -12.44 -6.85 17.86
N ALA A 13 -11.79 -5.77 17.43
CA ALA A 13 -11.47 -4.62 18.29
C ALA A 13 -12.74 -3.94 18.82
N GLY A 14 -13.77 -3.81 17.98
CA GLY A 14 -15.09 -3.30 18.36
C GLY A 14 -15.73 -4.12 19.46
N ASP A 15 -15.66 -5.46 19.37
CA ASP A 15 -16.17 -6.38 20.39
C ASP A 15 -15.39 -6.25 21.72
N VAL A 16 -14.05 -6.13 21.66
CA VAL A 16 -13.19 -5.99 22.86
C VAL A 16 -13.48 -4.70 23.63
N LEU A 17 -13.66 -3.59 22.93
CA LEU A 17 -13.82 -2.26 23.57
C LEU A 17 -15.26 -1.75 23.66
N ASN A 18 -16.21 -2.46 23.05
CA ASN A 18 -17.56 -1.96 22.77
C ASN A 18 -17.48 -0.55 22.13
N GLU A 19 -16.69 -0.44 21.07
CA GLU A 19 -16.37 0.80 20.35
C GLU A 19 -16.80 0.65 18.88
N THR A 20 -17.28 1.74 18.29
CA THR A 20 -17.85 1.73 16.93
C THR A 20 -16.95 2.39 15.90
N ALA A 21 -15.86 3.02 16.34
CA ALA A 21 -14.89 3.62 15.43
C ALA A 21 -13.46 3.56 15.97
N PHE A 22 -12.53 3.23 15.07
CA PHE A 22 -11.10 3.21 15.34
C PHE A 22 -10.39 4.07 14.30
N ILE A 23 -9.47 4.93 14.74
CA ILE A 23 -8.54 5.57 13.83
C ILE A 23 -7.47 4.55 13.47
N VAL A 24 -7.26 4.34 12.17
CA VAL A 24 -6.22 3.46 11.64
C VAL A 24 -5.09 4.34 11.14
N VAL A 25 -3.93 4.23 11.79
CA VAL A 25 -2.69 4.86 11.33
C VAL A 25 -1.74 3.79 10.79
N GLY A 26 -0.51 4.18 10.44
CA GLY A 26 0.48 3.24 9.93
C GLY A 26 0.14 2.68 8.55
N SER A 27 0.84 1.62 8.17
CA SER A 27 0.81 1.06 6.80
C SER A 27 -0.61 0.65 6.38
N GLN A 28 -1.38 0.01 7.28
CA GLN A 28 -2.69 -0.54 6.93
C GLN A 28 -3.79 0.51 6.72
N SER A 29 -3.53 1.77 7.02
CA SER A 29 -4.46 2.86 6.66
C SER A 29 -4.63 3.01 5.13
N ILE A 30 -3.69 2.54 4.32
CA ILE A 30 -3.81 2.56 2.84
C ILE A 30 -5.05 1.80 2.36
N LEU A 31 -5.43 0.74 3.08
CA LEU A 31 -6.56 -0.12 2.74
C LEU A 31 -7.89 0.62 2.84
N GLY A 32 -7.96 1.75 3.56
CA GLY A 32 -9.12 2.64 3.61
C GLY A 32 -9.58 3.10 2.24
N LYS A 33 -8.63 3.62 1.45
CA LYS A 33 -8.91 4.16 0.11
C LYS A 33 -8.64 3.17 -1.02
N TYR A 34 -7.67 2.28 -0.85
CA TYR A 34 -7.26 1.31 -1.86
C TYR A 34 -7.43 -0.11 -1.30
N PRO A 35 -8.61 -0.73 -1.42
CA PRO A 35 -8.85 -2.09 -0.93
C PRO A 35 -7.95 -3.12 -1.61
N ASP A 36 -7.57 -2.87 -2.87
CA ASP A 36 -6.69 -3.70 -3.69
C ASP A 36 -5.27 -3.11 -3.76
N ALA A 37 -4.78 -2.51 -2.67
CA ALA A 37 -3.45 -1.91 -2.64
C ALA A 37 -2.35 -2.93 -3.06
N PRO A 38 -1.26 -2.46 -3.72
CA PRO A 38 -0.17 -3.32 -4.18
C PRO A 38 0.38 -4.22 -3.06
N ALA A 39 0.73 -5.46 -3.39
CA ALA A 39 1.16 -6.47 -2.42
C ALA A 39 2.39 -6.02 -1.59
N GLU A 40 3.23 -5.18 -2.18
CA GLU A 40 4.39 -4.53 -1.56
C GLU A 40 4.00 -3.65 -0.37
N LEU A 41 2.79 -3.08 -0.36
CA LEU A 41 2.22 -2.30 0.75
C LEU A 41 1.52 -3.16 1.80
N LEU A 42 1.29 -4.45 1.52
CA LEU A 42 0.52 -5.37 2.37
C LEU A 42 1.39 -6.25 3.28
N GLN A 43 2.68 -5.93 3.42
CA GLN A 43 3.65 -6.79 4.11
C GLN A 43 3.53 -6.76 5.64
N SER A 44 2.97 -5.71 6.22
CA SER A 44 2.75 -5.62 7.68
C SER A 44 1.63 -6.57 8.13
N ALA A 45 1.87 -7.28 9.23
CA ALA A 45 0.87 -8.12 9.91
C ALA A 45 0.13 -7.34 11.00
N GLU A 46 0.69 -6.23 11.44
CA GLU A 46 0.15 -5.28 12.39
C GLU A 46 -0.78 -4.25 11.73
N ALA A 47 -1.81 -3.81 12.47
CA ALA A 47 -2.53 -2.58 12.19
C ALA A 47 -2.54 -1.67 13.43
N ASP A 48 -2.04 -0.45 13.25
CA ASP A 48 -1.95 0.55 14.32
C ASP A 48 -3.35 1.15 14.56
N LEU A 49 -3.96 0.83 15.69
CA LEU A 49 -5.33 1.22 16.03
C LEU A 49 -5.37 2.20 17.20
N ILE A 50 -6.28 3.16 17.10
CA ILE A 50 -6.64 4.10 18.18
C ILE A 50 -8.15 4.08 18.35
N ALA A 51 -8.66 3.66 19.50
CA ALA A 51 -10.07 3.79 19.85
C ALA A 51 -10.49 5.26 19.78
N LYS A 52 -11.49 5.58 18.95
CA LYS A 52 -11.84 6.99 18.67
C LYS A 52 -12.40 7.69 19.90
N ASN A 53 -13.32 7.05 20.62
CA ASN A 53 -14.08 7.63 21.71
C ASN A 53 -13.59 7.16 23.09
N LYS A 54 -12.82 6.07 23.15
CA LYS A 54 -12.24 5.50 24.38
C LYS A 54 -10.72 5.33 24.32
N PRO A 55 -9.93 6.37 23.95
CA PRO A 55 -8.49 6.24 23.78
C PRO A 55 -7.76 5.78 25.07
N GLU A 56 -8.29 6.10 26.25
CA GLU A 56 -7.74 5.65 27.54
C GLU A 56 -7.82 4.13 27.75
N GLN A 57 -8.67 3.44 26.98
CA GLN A 57 -8.84 1.99 27.03
C GLN A 57 -8.10 1.26 25.90
N ASN A 58 -7.37 1.99 25.04
CA ASN A 58 -6.76 1.41 23.85
C ASN A 58 -5.80 0.25 24.17
N HIS A 59 -5.09 0.32 25.31
CA HIS A 59 -4.22 -0.76 25.81
C HIS A 59 -4.91 -2.12 25.93
N LYS A 60 -6.24 -2.18 26.11
CA LYS A 60 -6.96 -3.46 26.17
C LYS A 60 -6.96 -4.22 24.83
N LEU A 61 -6.63 -3.57 23.71
CA LEU A 61 -6.46 -4.23 22.42
C LEU A 61 -5.24 -5.15 22.38
N GLU A 62 -4.36 -5.13 23.39
CA GLU A 62 -3.25 -6.09 23.52
C GLU A 62 -3.72 -7.56 23.50
N VAL A 63 -4.98 -7.84 23.86
CA VAL A 63 -5.58 -9.18 23.72
C VAL A 63 -5.71 -9.64 22.26
N LEU A 64 -5.66 -8.70 21.30
CA LEU A 64 -5.58 -8.91 19.86
C LEU A 64 -4.18 -8.61 19.31
N GLY A 65 -3.20 -8.37 20.20
CA GLY A 65 -1.87 -7.89 19.86
C GLY A 65 -0.90 -8.99 19.46
N GLU A 66 0.36 -8.62 19.31
CA GLU A 66 1.43 -9.57 18.95
C GLU A 66 1.50 -10.70 19.98
N LEU A 67 1.82 -11.91 19.52
CA LEU A 67 1.85 -13.15 20.30
C LEU A 67 0.56 -13.50 21.08
N SER A 68 -0.57 -12.86 20.79
CA SER A 68 -1.86 -13.24 21.37
C SER A 68 -2.44 -14.49 20.68
N PRO A 69 -3.39 -15.21 21.32
CA PRO A 69 -4.13 -16.29 20.65
C PRO A 69 -4.83 -15.84 19.36
N PHE A 70 -5.22 -14.57 19.27
CA PHE A 70 -5.76 -14.00 18.04
C PHE A 70 -4.69 -13.96 16.94
N HIS A 71 -3.50 -13.46 17.25
CA HIS A 71 -2.38 -13.42 16.32
C HIS A 71 -1.98 -14.83 15.86
N ASP A 72 -1.85 -15.79 16.79
CA ASP A 72 -1.51 -17.17 16.47
C ASP A 72 -2.54 -17.82 15.53
N MET A 73 -3.83 -17.50 15.71
CA MET A 73 -4.92 -18.04 14.90
C MET A 73 -4.97 -17.44 13.50
N TYR A 74 -4.79 -16.11 13.37
CA TYR A 74 -5.10 -15.39 12.13
C TYR A 74 -3.87 -14.87 11.38
N GLY A 75 -2.70 -14.81 12.02
CA GLY A 75 -1.45 -14.32 11.43
C GLY A 75 -1.39 -12.79 11.26
N TYR A 76 -2.32 -12.06 11.86
CA TYR A 76 -2.32 -10.59 11.95
C TYR A 76 -2.87 -10.12 13.29
N PHE A 77 -2.54 -8.89 13.67
CA PHE A 77 -2.82 -8.38 15.02
C PHE A 77 -3.04 -6.86 15.06
N ALA A 78 -3.65 -6.38 16.15
CA ALA A 78 -3.78 -4.96 16.45
C ALA A 78 -2.55 -4.47 17.21
N ASP A 79 -2.00 -3.33 16.81
CA ASP A 79 -1.02 -2.59 17.60
C ASP A 79 -1.72 -1.36 18.23
N PRO A 80 -2.04 -1.39 19.52
CA PRO A 80 -2.66 -0.24 20.17
C PRO A 80 -1.65 0.90 20.30
N VAL A 81 -1.90 1.98 19.58
CA VAL A 81 -1.03 3.17 19.57
C VAL A 81 -1.74 4.42 20.10
N ASP A 82 -0.99 5.50 20.28
CA ASP A 82 -1.52 6.79 20.69
C ASP A 82 -1.68 7.77 19.51
N ARG A 83 -2.51 8.81 19.71
CA ARG A 83 -2.69 9.89 18.74
C ARG A 83 -1.41 10.65 18.38
N ASN A 84 -0.39 10.56 19.24
CA ASN A 84 0.91 11.20 19.05
C ASN A 84 1.95 10.27 18.41
N THR A 85 1.63 8.98 18.19
CA THR A 85 2.55 8.00 17.59
C THR A 85 2.92 8.37 16.16
N ALA A 86 1.95 8.88 15.40
CA ALA A 86 2.17 9.32 14.03
C ALA A 86 2.35 10.83 13.94
N ILE A 87 3.36 11.25 13.19
CA ILE A 87 3.60 12.67 12.91
C ILE A 87 2.82 12.99 11.64
N LEU A 88 1.82 13.87 11.76
CA LEU A 88 0.81 14.08 10.72
C LEU A 88 0.63 15.56 10.35
N PRO A 89 0.27 15.86 9.08
CA PRO A 89 -0.02 17.21 8.63
C PRO A 89 -1.16 17.89 9.39
N LYS A 90 -1.22 19.22 9.39
CA LYS A 90 -2.31 19.95 10.04
C LYS A 90 -3.68 19.53 9.46
N GLY A 91 -4.65 19.31 10.35
CA GLY A 91 -6.03 19.00 9.99
C GLY A 91 -6.23 17.62 9.33
N TRP A 92 -5.31 16.68 9.52
CA TRP A 92 -5.41 15.32 8.97
C TRP A 92 -6.70 14.59 9.40
N GLU A 93 -7.22 14.85 10.59
CA GLU A 93 -8.46 14.23 11.09
C GLU A 93 -9.67 14.54 10.19
N GLY A 94 -9.70 15.71 9.56
CA GLY A 94 -10.75 16.09 8.61
C GLY A 94 -10.64 15.42 7.24
N ARG A 95 -9.58 14.63 7.00
CA ARG A 95 -9.30 13.91 5.75
C ARG A 95 -9.33 12.39 5.92
N LEU A 96 -9.75 11.91 7.08
CA LEU A 96 -9.89 10.48 7.35
C LEU A 96 -10.84 9.83 6.33
N VAL A 97 -10.44 8.68 5.82
CA VAL A 97 -11.18 7.85 4.88
C VAL A 97 -11.94 6.77 5.67
N ASN A 98 -13.25 6.73 5.50
CA ASN A 98 -14.10 5.77 6.19
C ASN A 98 -14.01 4.38 5.53
N LEU A 99 -13.41 3.44 6.26
CA LEU A 99 -13.48 2.01 6.01
C LEU A 99 -14.69 1.43 6.75
N LYS A 100 -15.83 1.39 6.06
CA LYS A 100 -17.08 0.81 6.58
C LYS A 100 -17.74 -0.03 5.51
N THR A 101 -17.80 -1.34 5.74
CA THR A 101 -18.39 -2.32 4.83
C THR A 101 -19.30 -3.25 5.63
N PRO A 102 -20.12 -4.09 4.98
CA PRO A 102 -20.85 -5.13 5.71
C PRO A 102 -19.92 -6.04 6.53
N ALA A 103 -18.69 -6.27 6.08
CA ALA A 103 -17.71 -7.11 6.77
C ALA A 103 -17.18 -6.49 8.08
N THR A 104 -17.24 -5.16 8.24
CA THR A 104 -16.84 -4.51 9.50
C THR A 104 -17.94 -4.55 10.58
N ASN A 105 -19.11 -5.12 10.27
CA ASN A 105 -20.23 -5.34 11.20
C ASN A 105 -20.58 -4.10 12.07
N GLY A 106 -20.66 -2.94 11.43
CA GLY A 106 -21.04 -1.69 12.10
C GLY A 106 -19.86 -0.87 12.66
N VAL A 107 -18.68 -1.48 12.82
CA VAL A 107 -17.45 -0.76 13.18
C VAL A 107 -16.94 0.04 11.97
N THR A 108 -16.43 1.25 12.21
CA THR A 108 -15.83 2.11 11.17
C THR A 108 -14.34 2.27 11.42
N GLY A 109 -13.50 1.85 10.46
CA GLY A 109 -12.10 2.27 10.41
C GLY A 109 -12.01 3.69 9.86
N LEU A 110 -11.33 4.59 10.56
CA LEU A 110 -11.04 5.95 10.11
C LEU A 110 -9.57 5.98 9.69
N CYS A 111 -9.33 5.63 8.43
CA CYS A 111 -7.99 5.47 7.90
C CYS A 111 -7.41 6.82 7.45
N LEU A 112 -6.10 7.02 7.60
CA LEU A 112 -5.42 8.18 7.01
C LEU A 112 -5.66 8.28 5.49
N ASP A 113 -5.82 9.50 4.97
CA ASP A 113 -5.70 9.73 3.53
C ASP A 113 -4.30 9.29 3.07
N PRO A 114 -4.15 8.68 1.87
CA PRO A 114 -2.85 8.23 1.39
C PRO A 114 -1.77 9.31 1.38
N HIS A 115 -2.10 10.58 1.15
CA HIS A 115 -1.12 11.65 1.18
C HIS A 115 -0.67 11.98 2.62
N ASP A 116 -1.59 11.91 3.60
CA ASP A 116 -1.24 12.06 5.01
C ASP A 116 -0.38 10.89 5.51
N LEU A 117 -0.72 9.65 5.09
CA LEU A 117 0.09 8.46 5.34
C LEU A 117 1.50 8.62 4.77
N PHE A 118 1.62 9.00 3.50
CA PHE A 118 2.91 9.23 2.85
C PHE A 118 3.76 10.24 3.61
N VAL A 119 3.18 11.40 3.96
CA VAL A 119 3.89 12.43 4.72
C VAL A 119 4.31 11.91 6.09
N SER A 120 3.47 11.11 6.76
CA SER A 120 3.81 10.50 8.05
C SER A 120 5.00 9.55 7.96
N LYS A 121 5.01 8.69 6.94
CA LYS A 121 6.12 7.77 6.63
C LYS A 121 7.42 8.53 6.32
N MET A 122 7.34 9.60 5.54
CA MET A 122 8.49 10.45 5.24
C MET A 122 9.03 11.19 6.47
N ALA A 123 8.13 11.55 7.40
CA ALA A 123 8.47 12.18 8.67
C ALA A 123 9.14 11.21 9.65
N ALA A 124 8.75 9.93 9.64
CA ALA A 124 9.39 8.86 10.40
C ALA A 124 10.76 8.45 9.80
N GLY A 125 10.83 8.30 8.48
CA GLY A 125 12.09 8.20 7.73
C GLY A 125 12.91 6.94 7.95
N ARG A 126 12.33 5.85 8.48
CA ARG A 126 12.99 4.53 8.57
C ARG A 126 13.13 3.92 7.18
N ASP A 127 14.13 3.05 6.96
CA ASP A 127 14.38 2.44 5.65
C ASP A 127 13.13 1.77 5.04
N LYS A 128 12.37 1.02 5.85
CA LYS A 128 11.11 0.40 5.42
C LYS A 128 10.05 1.42 5.00
N ASP A 129 10.01 2.58 5.66
CA ASP A 129 9.05 3.64 5.35
C ASP A 129 9.43 4.34 4.02
N LEU A 130 10.72 4.48 3.72
CA LEU A 130 11.19 5.03 2.44
C LEU A 130 10.86 4.11 1.26
N ILE A 131 11.00 2.80 1.44
CA ILE A 131 10.56 1.80 0.45
C ILE A 131 9.05 1.89 0.25
N TYR A 132 8.28 1.95 1.33
CA TYR A 132 6.82 2.09 1.27
C TYR A 132 6.40 3.34 0.48
N CYS A 133 6.99 4.50 0.78
CA CYS A 133 6.73 5.75 0.06
C CYS A 133 7.09 5.65 -1.43
N ARG A 134 8.22 5.01 -1.78
CA ARG A 134 8.60 4.79 -3.17
C ARG A 134 7.53 4.01 -3.93
N VAL A 135 7.04 2.91 -3.36
CA VAL A 135 5.96 2.11 -3.96
C VAL A 135 4.69 2.94 -4.15
N MET A 136 4.32 3.78 -3.18
CA MET A 136 3.16 4.68 -3.32
C MET A 136 3.30 5.65 -4.51
N ILE A 137 4.51 6.15 -4.79
CA ILE A 137 4.79 7.01 -5.95
C ILE A 137 4.74 6.19 -7.25
N GLU A 138 5.42 5.05 -7.30
CA GLU A 138 5.50 4.19 -8.48
C GLU A 138 4.11 3.72 -8.96
N HIS A 139 3.18 3.50 -8.02
CA HIS A 139 1.78 3.15 -8.29
C HIS A 139 0.82 4.34 -8.41
N ASN A 140 1.31 5.59 -8.45
CA ASN A 140 0.49 6.80 -8.56
C ASN A 140 -0.58 6.95 -7.46
N LEU A 141 -0.32 6.45 -6.25
CA LEU A 141 -1.29 6.49 -5.15
C LEU A 141 -1.34 7.89 -4.49
N VAL A 142 -0.32 8.71 -4.71
CA VAL A 142 -0.14 10.06 -4.14
C VAL A 142 0.49 11.03 -5.13
N GLY A 143 -0.07 12.24 -5.21
CA GLY A 143 0.44 13.32 -6.07
C GLY A 143 1.49 14.19 -5.39
N LYS A 144 2.58 14.50 -6.13
CA LYS A 144 3.72 15.31 -5.66
C LYS A 144 3.30 16.64 -5.01
N GLU A 145 2.52 17.44 -5.73
CA GLU A 145 2.08 18.75 -5.25
C GLU A 145 1.29 18.66 -3.94
N ARG A 146 0.42 17.64 -3.84
CA ARG A 146 -0.42 17.42 -2.67
C ARG A 146 0.40 17.00 -1.46
N VAL A 147 1.36 16.08 -1.60
CA VAL A 147 2.22 15.66 -0.49
C VAL A 147 3.14 16.79 -0.02
N LEU A 148 3.68 17.61 -0.93
CA LEU A 148 4.51 18.76 -0.57
C LEU A 148 3.71 19.81 0.20
N ALA A 149 2.50 20.14 -0.28
CA ALA A 149 1.61 21.09 0.40
C ALA A 149 1.26 20.61 1.81
N LEU A 150 1.01 19.31 2.00
CA LEU A 150 0.74 18.73 3.32
C LEU A 150 1.97 18.71 4.22
N ALA A 151 3.12 18.28 3.69
CA ALA A 151 4.39 18.24 4.43
C ALA A 151 4.79 19.62 4.95
N ALA A 152 4.56 20.69 4.18
CA ALA A 152 4.80 22.06 4.59
C ALA A 152 4.00 22.46 5.85
N THR A 153 2.89 21.78 6.16
CA THR A 153 2.08 22.04 7.37
C THR A 153 2.53 21.28 8.61
N LEU A 154 3.55 20.42 8.51
CA LEU A 154 4.10 19.72 9.67
C LEU A 154 4.68 20.73 10.67
N LYS A 155 4.40 20.51 11.95
CA LYS A 155 5.00 21.29 13.03
C LYS A 155 6.46 20.87 13.22
N ASN A 156 7.36 21.85 13.22
CA ASN A 156 8.69 21.67 13.78
C ASN A 156 8.59 21.54 15.30
N THR A 157 9.56 20.86 15.89
CA THR A 157 9.72 20.80 17.34
C THR A 157 10.77 21.84 17.76
N PRO A 158 10.73 22.37 19.00
CA PRO A 158 11.69 23.38 19.44
C PRO A 158 13.16 22.94 19.34
N ASP A 159 13.40 21.64 19.50
CA ASP A 159 14.70 20.97 19.39
C ASP A 159 15.10 20.67 17.93
N ASP A 160 14.19 20.80 16.96
CA ASP A 160 14.44 20.53 15.54
C ASP A 160 13.71 21.53 14.61
N PRO A 161 14.17 22.80 14.54
CA PRO A 161 13.52 23.85 13.76
C PRO A 161 13.60 23.62 12.23
N GLU A 162 14.54 22.80 11.76
CA GLU A 162 14.74 22.52 10.33
C GLU A 162 14.09 21.19 9.89
N ARG A 163 13.32 20.54 10.78
CA ARG A 163 12.73 19.22 10.53
C ARG A 163 11.89 19.18 9.26
N ASN A 164 10.95 20.10 9.14
CA ASN A 164 10.03 20.20 8.01
C ASN A 164 10.80 20.41 6.70
N LYS A 165 11.81 21.28 6.70
CA LYS A 165 12.68 21.51 5.53
C LYS A 165 13.40 20.23 5.09
N ARG A 166 13.95 19.44 6.03
CA ARG A 166 14.59 18.16 5.70
C ARG A 166 13.61 17.15 5.14
N ILE A 167 12.37 17.11 5.66
CA ILE A 167 11.31 16.25 5.13
C ILE A 167 10.93 16.67 3.71
N LEU A 168 10.73 17.97 3.46
CA LEU A 168 10.44 18.51 2.13
C LEU A 168 11.54 18.17 1.12
N MET A 169 12.81 18.41 1.47
CA MET A 169 13.95 18.06 0.61
C MET A 169 14.00 16.56 0.31
N ARG A 170 13.65 15.71 1.29
CA ARG A 170 13.60 14.27 1.10
C ARG A 170 12.47 13.86 0.16
N ILE A 171 11.30 14.49 0.26
CA ILE A 171 10.17 14.28 -0.65
C ILE A 171 10.56 14.69 -2.06
N GLU A 172 11.12 15.88 -2.25
CA GLU A 172 11.59 16.36 -3.55
C GLU A 172 12.55 15.37 -4.20
N ARG A 173 13.63 14.99 -3.48
CA ARG A 173 14.60 14.00 -3.97
C ARG A 173 13.99 12.65 -4.30
N MET A 174 12.99 12.22 -3.53
CA MET A 174 12.31 10.95 -3.80
C MET A 174 11.52 11.02 -5.10
N TYR A 175 10.84 12.13 -5.39
CA TYR A 175 10.14 12.34 -6.66
C TYR A 175 11.08 12.65 -7.84
N GLU A 176 12.25 13.25 -7.60
CA GLU A 176 13.28 13.44 -8.64
C GLU A 176 13.98 12.13 -9.00
N GLY A 177 14.23 11.28 -7.99
CA GLY A 177 14.84 9.96 -8.16
C GLY A 177 13.87 8.87 -8.62
N VAL A 178 12.59 9.20 -8.76
CA VAL A 178 11.59 8.40 -9.46
C VAL A 178 11.40 9.07 -10.81
N ASP A 179 11.91 8.46 -11.87
CA ASP A 179 11.74 9.00 -13.21
C ASP A 179 10.24 9.02 -13.55
N VAL A 180 9.60 10.19 -13.41
CA VAL A 180 8.16 10.38 -13.61
C VAL A 180 7.74 10.09 -15.05
N ALA A 181 8.69 10.15 -16.01
CA ALA A 181 8.48 9.71 -17.39
C ALA A 181 8.49 8.17 -17.55
N ASN A 182 8.97 7.44 -16.54
CA ASN A 182 8.84 5.99 -16.38
C ASN A 182 7.79 5.61 -15.30
N THR A 183 7.11 6.59 -14.71
CA THR A 183 5.94 6.36 -13.85
C THR A 183 4.73 6.01 -14.72
N ILE A 184 3.96 5.06 -14.21
CA ILE A 184 3.06 4.20 -14.95
C ILE A 184 1.88 4.99 -15.52
N HIS A 185 2.01 5.44 -16.76
CA HIS A 185 0.91 5.37 -17.72
C HIS A 185 1.03 4.02 -18.42
N VAL A 186 0.28 3.01 -17.95
CA VAL A 186 -0.23 2.01 -18.89
C VAL A 186 -1.25 2.76 -19.74
N ASP A 187 -0.73 3.42 -20.76
CA ASP A 187 -1.54 3.88 -21.87
C ASP A 187 -2.15 2.63 -22.50
N ILE A 188 -3.44 2.45 -22.23
CA ILE A 188 -4.26 1.34 -22.72
C ILE A 188 -4.29 1.37 -24.27
N GLU A 189 -3.83 2.47 -24.91
CA GLU A 189 -3.75 2.60 -26.37
C GLU A 189 -2.58 1.83 -27.01
N LYS A 190 -1.50 1.48 -26.29
CA LYS A 190 -0.35 0.78 -26.92
C LYS A 190 -0.36 -0.74 -26.82
N GLY A 191 -1.19 -1.30 -25.94
CA GLY A 191 -1.63 -2.71 -25.94
C GLY A 191 -0.62 -3.82 -26.25
N TYR A 192 0.70 -3.64 -26.00
CA TYR A 192 1.71 -4.66 -26.27
C TYR A 192 2.89 -4.54 -25.29
N TYR A 193 3.10 -5.59 -24.51
CA TYR A 193 4.16 -5.68 -23.51
C TYR A 193 5.01 -6.92 -23.75
N THR A 194 6.33 -6.80 -23.61
CA THR A 194 7.25 -7.93 -23.79
C THR A 194 8.26 -7.97 -22.67
N GLY A 195 8.51 -9.14 -22.10
CA GLY A 195 9.33 -9.21 -20.89
C GLY A 195 9.21 -10.49 -20.10
N LYS A 196 10.04 -10.61 -19.06
CA LYS A 196 10.07 -11.76 -18.16
C LYS A 196 9.00 -11.63 -17.09
N VAL A 197 8.15 -12.63 -16.91
CA VAL A 197 7.20 -12.66 -15.80
C VAL A 197 7.95 -12.99 -14.51
N ILE A 198 7.84 -12.13 -13.50
CA ILE A 198 8.56 -12.26 -12.24
C ILE A 198 7.68 -12.67 -11.06
N SER A 199 6.36 -12.43 -11.15
CA SER A 199 5.37 -12.81 -10.15
C SER A 199 4.02 -13.11 -10.80
N VAL A 200 3.27 -14.05 -10.21
CA VAL A 200 1.96 -14.53 -10.67
C VAL A 200 1.11 -14.83 -9.44
N SER A 201 -0.08 -14.23 -9.35
CA SER A 201 -1.14 -14.58 -8.39
C SER A 201 -2.47 -14.78 -9.11
N ASP A 202 -3.52 -15.09 -8.35
CA ASP A 202 -4.92 -15.15 -8.81
C ASP A 202 -5.49 -13.81 -9.27
N THR A 203 -4.87 -12.69 -8.86
CA THR A 203 -5.34 -11.32 -9.12
C THR A 203 -4.42 -10.53 -10.04
N VAL A 204 -3.11 -10.75 -9.95
CA VAL A 204 -2.11 -9.91 -10.64
C VAL A 204 -0.97 -10.75 -11.19
N VAL A 205 -0.52 -10.40 -12.40
CA VAL A 205 0.72 -10.89 -13.01
C VAL A 205 1.69 -9.72 -13.17
N GLN A 206 2.94 -9.91 -12.77
CA GLN A 206 4.00 -8.91 -12.90
C GLN A 206 5.01 -9.32 -13.98
N GLN A 207 5.29 -8.42 -14.93
CA GLN A 207 6.21 -8.62 -16.04
C GLN A 207 7.31 -7.53 -16.06
N GLU A 208 8.57 -7.92 -16.11
CA GLU A 208 9.71 -7.03 -16.32
C GLU A 208 9.94 -6.79 -17.82
N ALA A 209 9.65 -5.58 -18.31
CA ALA A 209 9.76 -5.18 -19.72
C ALA A 209 11.16 -4.66 -20.13
N GLY A 210 12.17 -4.91 -19.30
CA GLY A 210 13.57 -4.50 -19.50
C GLY A 210 13.93 -3.15 -18.87
N ARG A 211 15.23 -2.95 -18.59
CA ARG A 211 15.79 -1.78 -17.86
C ARG A 211 15.11 -1.53 -16.50
N GLY A 212 14.69 -2.59 -15.79
CA GLY A 212 14.00 -2.50 -14.50
C GLY A 212 12.55 -2.03 -14.58
N LYS A 213 11.96 -1.94 -15.78
CA LYS A 213 10.55 -1.54 -15.97
C LYS A 213 9.62 -2.68 -15.60
N MET A 214 8.65 -2.41 -14.74
CA MET A 214 7.63 -3.37 -14.28
C MET A 214 6.24 -3.06 -14.84
N ILE A 215 5.59 -4.09 -15.39
CA ILE A 215 4.23 -4.07 -15.92
C ILE A 215 3.35 -4.97 -15.06
N PHE A 216 2.15 -4.50 -14.72
CA PHE A 216 1.17 -5.24 -13.93
C PHE A 216 -0.03 -5.54 -14.81
N HIS A 217 -0.46 -6.80 -14.82
CA HIS A 217 -1.61 -7.28 -15.56
C HIS A 217 -2.66 -7.78 -14.58
N GLU A 218 -3.91 -7.39 -14.76
CA GLU A 218 -5.04 -8.02 -14.06
C GLU A 218 -5.20 -9.46 -14.57
N ALA A 219 -5.07 -10.42 -13.66
CA ALA A 219 -5.17 -11.85 -13.93
C ALA A 219 -6.43 -12.21 -14.74
N ALA A 220 -7.57 -11.63 -14.36
CA ALA A 220 -8.87 -11.89 -14.98
C ALA A 220 -8.97 -11.42 -16.44
N ARG A 221 -8.05 -10.56 -16.90
CA ARG A 221 -8.02 -10.07 -18.29
C ARG A 221 -7.09 -10.87 -19.20
N LEU A 222 -6.30 -11.78 -18.64
CA LEU A 222 -5.39 -12.63 -19.41
C LEU A 222 -6.13 -13.88 -19.89
N ASP A 223 -5.96 -14.24 -21.16
CA ASP A 223 -6.50 -15.48 -21.72
C ASP A 223 -5.88 -16.74 -21.10
N ILE A 224 -4.60 -16.66 -20.73
CA ILE A 224 -3.89 -17.70 -19.99
C ILE A 224 -3.01 -17.10 -18.88
N MET A 225 -2.86 -17.84 -17.79
CA MET A 225 -1.91 -17.49 -16.74
C MET A 225 -0.48 -17.82 -17.16
N PRO A 226 0.43 -16.83 -17.25
CA PRO A 226 1.82 -17.08 -17.57
C PRO A 226 2.55 -17.74 -16.40
N ILE A 227 3.60 -18.48 -16.72
CA ILE A 227 4.47 -19.13 -15.74
C ILE A 227 5.59 -18.16 -15.32
N ARG A 228 5.75 -17.99 -14.01
CA ARG A 228 6.87 -17.24 -13.41
C ARG A 228 8.22 -17.69 -13.96
N GLY A 229 9.08 -16.74 -14.26
CA GLY A 229 10.44 -16.96 -14.73
C GLY A 229 10.59 -17.07 -16.25
N ARG A 230 9.49 -17.14 -17.02
CA ARG A 230 9.51 -17.18 -18.49
C ARG A 230 9.23 -15.81 -19.10
N SER A 231 9.65 -15.61 -20.34
CA SER A 231 9.38 -14.39 -21.10
C SER A 231 8.14 -14.53 -21.96
N TYR A 232 7.32 -13.48 -22.01
CA TYR A 232 6.05 -13.44 -22.74
C TYR A 232 5.91 -12.14 -23.52
N ASP A 233 5.05 -12.20 -24.54
CA ASP A 233 4.43 -11.07 -25.21
C ASP A 233 2.95 -11.02 -24.80
N ILE A 234 2.51 -9.92 -24.19
CA ILE A 234 1.15 -9.73 -23.70
C ILE A 234 0.49 -8.59 -24.47
N LYS A 235 -0.53 -8.90 -25.28
CA LYS A 235 -1.19 -7.94 -26.17
C LYS A 235 -2.62 -7.65 -25.73
N TYR A 236 -2.96 -6.39 -25.47
CA TYR A 236 -4.33 -5.98 -25.13
C TYR A 236 -5.13 -5.61 -26.37
N ARG A 237 -6.38 -6.06 -26.42
CA ARG A 237 -7.40 -5.67 -27.39
C ARG A 237 -8.77 -5.67 -26.70
N GLU A 238 -9.48 -4.54 -26.80
CA GLU A 238 -10.87 -4.39 -26.33
C GLU A 238 -11.05 -4.81 -24.85
N GLY A 239 -10.07 -4.49 -23.99
CA GLY A 239 -10.13 -4.77 -22.55
C GLY A 239 -9.69 -6.17 -22.13
N SER A 240 -9.34 -7.05 -23.07
CA SER A 240 -8.77 -8.39 -22.82
C SER A 240 -7.33 -8.46 -23.33
N ALA A 241 -6.53 -9.42 -22.83
CA ALA A 241 -5.14 -9.60 -23.23
C ALA A 241 -4.84 -11.04 -23.68
N LYS A 242 -4.08 -11.13 -24.78
CA LYS A 242 -3.54 -12.37 -25.32
C LYS A 242 -2.09 -12.55 -24.86
N VAL A 243 -1.78 -13.68 -24.24
CA VAL A 243 -0.45 -13.99 -23.68
C VAL A 243 0.27 -15.04 -24.56
N GLU A 244 1.41 -14.67 -25.14
CA GLU A 244 2.20 -15.53 -26.03
C GLU A 244 3.60 -15.74 -25.44
N GLN A 245 4.00 -16.99 -25.13
CA GLN A 245 5.32 -17.28 -24.58
C GLN A 245 6.41 -17.06 -25.64
N LYS A 246 7.48 -16.33 -25.29
CA LYS A 246 8.68 -16.26 -26.13
C LYS A 246 9.47 -17.56 -26.04
N VAL A 247 9.61 -18.24 -27.17
CA VAL A 247 10.54 -19.37 -27.32
C VAL A 247 11.94 -18.80 -27.53
N LEU A 248 12.87 -19.10 -26.63
CA LEU A 248 14.28 -18.73 -26.81
C LEU A 248 14.85 -19.52 -27.99
N ALA A 249 15.59 -18.85 -28.88
CA ALA A 249 16.19 -19.45 -30.08
C ALA A 249 17.19 -20.59 -29.82
N LYS A 250 17.38 -21.03 -28.56
CA LYS A 250 18.23 -22.17 -28.21
C LYS A 250 17.54 -23.53 -28.31
N ASP A 251 16.21 -23.59 -28.42
CA ASP A 251 15.50 -24.89 -28.50
C ASP A 251 15.20 -25.35 -29.94
N LYS A 252 15.58 -24.58 -30.97
CA LYS A 252 15.42 -24.98 -32.39
C LYS A 252 16.53 -25.90 -32.92
N LYS A 253 17.43 -26.40 -32.06
CA LYS A 253 18.58 -27.23 -32.46
C LYS A 253 18.53 -28.69 -32.00
N LEU A 254 17.39 -29.17 -31.53
CA LEU A 254 17.20 -30.58 -31.14
C LEU A 254 16.05 -31.31 -31.85
N GLU A 255 15.57 -30.76 -32.96
CA GLU A 255 14.70 -31.50 -33.89
C GLU A 255 15.19 -31.30 -35.33
N LEU A 256 16.28 -32.00 -35.67
CA LEU A 256 16.64 -32.45 -37.02
C LEU A 256 17.46 -33.73 -36.88
#